data_AF-A0A7D8YQ18-F1
#
_entry.id   AF-A0A7D8YQ18-F1
#
_cell.length_a   1.000
_cell.length_b   1.000
_cell.length_c   1.000
_cell.angle_alpha   90.00
_cell.angle_beta   90.00
_cell.angle_gamma   90.00
#
_symmetry.space_group_name_H-M   'P 1'
#
loop_
_entity.id
_entity.type
_entity.pdbx_description
1 polymer ?
#
loop_
_entity_poly.entity_id
_entity_poly.type
_entity_poly.pdbx_seq_one_letter_code
_entity_poly.pdbx_strand_id
1 'polypeptide(L)'
;MAANSDLLKWVTSDVDFYELLGITFEQCSSSELRRAYRKTALKYHPDKVGKDFDADKYELFQAANDVLSDAELKAKYDNHRQAKIQKQRANELFEGKRRQMKEDLEARERGGVSMGLKRPREDDAQSEVQQELRKLAEEGRKRRAARASMMSENIKLDTASSPAPAPPSPKKKQSPRDKTKTALEEQPEEDDVERLERRIREAAEAKAKRKAEKKARKSGIFVPADSPSVGSASGPKLADRDTATPIKRPDIFKGLKADEKSSASPKFSFSPSTPKNDFSATMARLKAAEKQRLEEEIRQQESEVAK
;
A
#
# COMPACT_ATOMS: atom_id res chain seq x y z
N MET A 1 -51.58 5.10 -5.04
CA MET A 1 -50.16 4.71 -5.14
C MET A 1 -49.29 5.15 -3.96
N ALA A 2 -49.70 6.11 -3.11
CA ALA A 2 -48.89 6.57 -1.97
C ALA A 2 -48.69 5.52 -0.85
N ALA A 3 -49.70 4.70 -0.53
CA ALA A 3 -49.65 3.72 0.55
C ALA A 3 -48.53 2.67 0.39
N ASN A 4 -48.22 2.27 -0.84
CA ASN A 4 -47.18 1.26 -1.11
C ASN A 4 -45.76 1.82 -0.94
N SER A 5 -45.59 3.15 -1.02
CA SER A 5 -44.28 3.79 -0.86
C SER A 5 -43.80 3.73 0.59
N ASP A 6 -44.71 3.98 1.54
CA ASP A 6 -44.40 3.93 2.97
C ASP A 6 -44.12 2.49 3.43
N LEU A 7 -44.78 1.50 2.83
CA LEU A 7 -44.52 0.09 3.12
C LEU A 7 -43.20 -0.40 2.51
N LEU A 8 -42.73 0.22 1.43
CA LEU A 8 -41.45 -0.12 0.80
C LEU A 8 -40.26 0.13 1.73
N LYS A 9 -40.36 1.11 2.65
CA LYS A 9 -39.32 1.39 3.67
C LYS A 9 -39.05 0.15 4.53
N TRP A 10 -40.10 -0.61 4.83
CA TRP A 10 -40.07 -1.79 5.66
C TRP A 10 -39.57 -3.03 4.92
N VAL A 11 -39.84 -3.14 3.62
CA VAL A 11 -39.38 -4.25 2.76
C VAL A 11 -37.86 -4.37 2.75
N THR A 12 -37.15 -3.24 2.75
CA THR A 12 -35.68 -3.19 2.76
C THR A 12 -35.07 -3.20 4.16
N SER A 13 -35.89 -3.23 5.21
CA SER A 13 -35.40 -3.19 6.59
C SER A 13 -34.72 -4.51 6.97
N ASP A 14 -33.88 -4.44 8.01
CA ASP A 14 -33.10 -5.60 8.46
C ASP A 14 -33.90 -6.61 9.28
N VAL A 15 -35.17 -6.31 9.60
CA VAL A 15 -36.00 -7.09 10.52
C VAL A 15 -36.71 -8.24 9.81
N ASP A 16 -36.73 -9.42 10.45
CA ASP A 16 -37.48 -10.58 9.95
C ASP A 16 -38.95 -10.53 10.43
N PHE A 17 -39.88 -10.24 9.52
CA PHE A 17 -41.31 -10.15 9.79
C PHE A 17 -41.94 -11.51 10.13
N TYR A 18 -41.37 -12.60 9.62
CA TYR A 18 -41.84 -13.95 9.92
C TYR A 18 -41.53 -14.31 11.37
N GLU A 19 -40.30 -14.03 11.82
CA GLU A 19 -39.88 -14.23 13.21
C GLU A 19 -40.65 -13.30 14.16
N LEU A 20 -40.87 -12.04 13.75
CA LEU A 20 -41.63 -11.07 14.54
C LEU A 20 -43.06 -11.56 14.83
N LEU A 21 -43.76 -12.08 13.80
CA LEU A 21 -45.11 -12.61 13.94
C LEU A 21 -45.14 -14.03 14.54
N GLY A 22 -43.98 -14.68 14.67
CA GLY A 22 -43.85 -16.05 15.17
C GLY A 22 -44.38 -17.11 14.21
N ILE A 23 -44.24 -16.88 12.90
CA ILE A 23 -44.68 -17.79 11.84
C ILE A 23 -43.45 -18.29 11.08
N THR A 24 -43.45 -19.55 10.67
CA THR A 24 -42.43 -20.05 9.75
C THR A 24 -42.70 -19.58 8.33
N PHE A 25 -41.65 -19.39 7.52
CA PHE A 25 -41.79 -19.00 6.11
C PHE A 25 -42.72 -19.95 5.32
N GLU A 26 -42.64 -21.25 5.58
CA GLU A 26 -43.43 -22.29 4.92
C GLU A 26 -44.91 -22.28 5.34
N GLN A 27 -45.21 -21.89 6.59
CA GLN A 27 -46.58 -21.83 7.10
C GLN A 27 -47.26 -20.48 6.84
N CYS A 28 -46.65 -19.57 6.07
CA CYS A 28 -47.24 -18.26 5.77
C CYS A 28 -48.39 -18.35 4.77
N SER A 29 -49.52 -18.87 5.24
CA SER A 29 -50.84 -18.75 4.60
C SER A 29 -51.57 -17.50 5.11
N SER A 30 -52.47 -16.94 4.30
CA SER A 30 -53.25 -15.74 4.66
C SER A 30 -54.14 -15.95 5.89
N SER A 31 -54.54 -17.19 6.18
CA SER A 31 -55.29 -17.54 7.40
C SER A 31 -54.38 -17.57 8.64
N GLU A 32 -53.19 -18.15 8.50
CA GLU A 32 -52.15 -18.23 9.53
C GLU A 32 -51.67 -16.82 9.91
N LEU A 33 -51.37 -15.99 8.91
CA LEU A 33 -50.92 -14.61 9.06
C LEU A 33 -51.91 -13.80 9.90
N ARG A 34 -53.20 -13.84 9.54
CA ARG A 34 -54.27 -13.14 10.29
C ARG A 34 -54.41 -13.68 11.72
N ARG A 35 -54.22 -14.98 11.93
CA ARG A 35 -54.29 -15.59 13.28
C ARG A 35 -53.10 -15.15 14.13
N ALA A 36 -51.90 -15.19 13.59
CA ALA A 36 -50.67 -14.79 14.27
C ALA A 36 -50.70 -13.29 14.59
N TYR A 37 -51.08 -12.44 13.62
CA TYR A 37 -51.25 -11.01 13.84
C TYR A 37 -52.24 -10.69 14.96
N ARG A 38 -53.42 -11.35 15.02
CA ARG A 38 -54.35 -11.14 16.14
C ARG A 38 -53.72 -11.53 17.49
N LYS A 39 -52.96 -12.62 17.55
CA LYS A 39 -52.29 -13.07 18.78
C LYS A 39 -51.20 -12.10 19.23
N THR A 40 -50.39 -11.59 18.30
CA THR A 40 -49.30 -10.64 18.60
C THR A 40 -49.85 -9.25 18.90
N ALA A 41 -50.82 -8.77 18.13
CA ALA A 41 -51.51 -7.51 18.37
C ALA A 41 -52.14 -7.45 19.77
N LEU A 42 -52.81 -8.52 20.22
CA LEU A 42 -53.37 -8.58 21.57
C LEU A 42 -52.32 -8.55 22.69
N LYS A 43 -51.09 -9.01 22.42
CA LYS A 43 -49.99 -8.98 23.40
C LYS A 43 -49.38 -7.59 23.51
N TYR A 44 -49.28 -6.88 22.38
CA TYR A 44 -48.64 -5.57 22.29
C TYR A 44 -49.63 -4.41 22.12
N HIS A 45 -50.92 -4.63 22.41
CA HIS A 45 -51.93 -3.59 22.28
C HIS A 45 -51.74 -2.53 23.39
N PRO A 46 -51.83 -1.22 23.08
CA PRO A 46 -51.65 -0.16 24.08
C PRO A 46 -52.62 -0.29 25.26
N ASP A 47 -53.84 -0.75 25.02
CA ASP A 47 -54.87 -0.97 26.07
C ASP A 47 -54.46 -2.03 27.11
N LYS A 48 -53.68 -3.04 26.72
CA LYS A 48 -53.26 -4.13 27.61
C LYS A 48 -51.93 -3.88 28.31
N VAL A 49 -51.02 -3.19 27.63
CA VAL A 49 -49.64 -2.99 28.09
C VAL A 49 -49.51 -1.68 28.89
N GLY A 50 -50.38 -0.69 28.65
CA GLY A 50 -50.43 0.55 29.43
C GLY A 50 -49.11 1.33 29.33
N LYS A 51 -48.33 1.35 30.42
CA LYS A 51 -47.09 2.14 30.54
C LYS A 51 -45.87 1.53 29.85
N ASP A 52 -45.83 0.22 29.64
CA ASP A 52 -44.71 -0.46 28.98
C ASP A 52 -44.92 -0.57 27.46
N PHE A 53 -45.83 0.24 26.91
CA PHE A 53 -46.17 0.20 25.50
C PHE A 53 -45.02 0.72 24.65
N ASP A 54 -44.56 -0.13 23.74
CA ASP A 54 -43.52 0.17 22.77
C ASP A 54 -44.18 0.46 21.42
N ALA A 55 -44.28 1.76 21.10
CA ALA A 55 -44.91 2.24 19.87
C ALA A 55 -44.18 1.76 18.62
N ASP A 56 -42.85 1.67 18.66
CA ASP A 56 -42.03 1.29 17.52
C ASP A 56 -42.25 -0.18 17.16
N LYS A 57 -42.33 -1.05 18.18
CA LYS A 57 -42.69 -2.46 17.97
C LYS A 57 -44.09 -2.60 17.41
N TYR A 58 -45.05 -1.80 17.90
CA TYR A 58 -46.43 -1.84 17.40
C TYR A 58 -46.53 -1.41 15.93
N GLU A 59 -45.85 -0.34 15.52
CA GLU A 59 -45.76 0.07 14.10
C GLU A 59 -45.14 -1.05 13.27
N LEU A 60 -44.10 -1.71 13.78
CA LEU A 60 -43.43 -2.82 13.11
C LEU A 60 -44.35 -4.03 12.91
N PHE A 61 -45.19 -4.37 13.89
CA PHE A 61 -46.18 -5.46 13.75
C PHE A 61 -47.25 -5.13 12.69
N GLN A 62 -47.71 -3.88 12.66
CA GLN A 62 -48.66 -3.41 11.64
C GLN A 62 -48.02 -3.49 10.25
N ALA A 63 -46.82 -2.93 10.09
CA ALA A 63 -46.07 -2.98 8.86
C ALA A 63 -45.79 -4.42 8.38
N ALA A 64 -45.44 -5.33 9.30
CA ALA A 64 -45.23 -6.74 8.99
C ALA A 64 -46.49 -7.38 8.42
N ASN A 65 -47.66 -7.13 9.02
CA ASN A 65 -48.93 -7.65 8.51
C ASN A 65 -49.26 -7.05 7.13
N ASP A 66 -49.08 -5.75 6.95
CA ASP A 66 -49.41 -5.06 5.70
C ASP A 66 -48.53 -5.55 4.54
N VAL A 67 -47.21 -5.65 4.77
CA VAL A 67 -46.24 -6.16 3.77
C VAL A 67 -46.50 -7.62 3.41
N LEU A 68 -46.80 -8.47 4.39
CA LEU A 68 -47.04 -9.90 4.14
C LEU A 68 -48.46 -10.20 3.61
N SER A 69 -49.40 -9.27 3.79
CA SER A 69 -50.77 -9.42 3.30
C SER A 69 -50.89 -9.15 1.80
N ASP A 70 -50.12 -8.22 1.26
CA ASP A 70 -50.06 -7.92 -0.17
C ASP A 70 -49.07 -8.85 -0.87
N ALA A 71 -49.53 -9.56 -1.89
CA ALA A 71 -48.73 -10.49 -2.66
C ALA A 71 -47.53 -9.81 -3.35
N GLU A 72 -47.67 -8.57 -3.82
CA GLU A 72 -46.58 -7.85 -4.51
C GLU A 72 -45.47 -7.43 -3.53
N LEU A 73 -45.86 -6.92 -2.36
CA LEU A 73 -44.93 -6.51 -1.32
C LEU A 73 -44.25 -7.70 -0.66
N LYS A 74 -45.02 -8.77 -0.41
CA LYS A 74 -44.48 -10.05 0.08
C LYS A 74 -43.42 -10.60 -0.86
N ALA A 75 -43.67 -10.62 -2.17
CA ALA A 75 -42.69 -11.08 -3.14
C ALA A 75 -41.39 -10.25 -3.12
N LYS A 76 -41.49 -8.91 -3.01
CA LYS A 76 -40.31 -8.04 -2.88
C LYS A 76 -39.54 -8.29 -1.59
N TYR A 77 -40.26 -8.48 -0.48
CA TYR A 77 -39.69 -8.79 0.82
C TYR A 77 -38.96 -10.14 0.80
N ASP A 78 -39.59 -11.17 0.26
CA ASP A 78 -39.02 -12.50 0.16
C ASP A 78 -37.75 -12.48 -0.72
N ASN A 79 -37.77 -11.75 -1.84
CA ASN A 79 -36.59 -11.55 -2.68
C ASN A 79 -35.45 -10.84 -1.94
N HIS A 80 -35.75 -9.76 -1.21
CA HIS A 80 -34.76 -9.04 -0.41
C HIS A 80 -34.16 -9.93 0.70
N ARG A 81 -35.01 -10.67 1.41
CA ARG A 81 -34.60 -11.61 2.45
C ARG A 81 -33.72 -12.72 1.89
N GLN A 82 -34.09 -13.31 0.76
CA GLN A 82 -33.27 -14.33 0.08
C GLN A 82 -31.93 -13.76 -0.39
N ALA A 83 -31.91 -12.56 -0.96
CA ALA A 83 -30.67 -11.90 -1.36
C ALA A 83 -29.74 -11.64 -0.17
N LYS A 84 -30.30 -11.22 0.99
CA LYS A 84 -29.56 -11.04 2.23
C LYS A 84 -28.95 -12.36 2.73
N ILE A 85 -29.73 -13.44 2.76
CA ILE A 85 -29.25 -14.77 3.15
C ILE A 85 -28.17 -15.27 2.19
N GLN A 86 -28.35 -15.08 0.87
CA GLN A 86 -27.34 -15.46 -0.12
C GLN A 86 -26.04 -14.66 0.04
N LYS A 87 -26.14 -13.35 0.28
CA LYS A 87 -24.98 -12.50 0.54
C LYS A 87 -24.24 -12.93 1.81
N GLN A 88 -24.97 -13.24 2.88
CA GLN A 88 -24.38 -13.75 4.13
C GLN A 88 -23.65 -15.08 3.90
N ARG A 89 -24.29 -16.03 3.22
CA ARG A 89 -23.67 -17.31 2.85
C ARG A 89 -22.42 -17.13 1.98
N ALA A 90 -22.49 -16.22 0.99
CA ALA A 90 -21.34 -15.91 0.16
C ALA A 90 -20.20 -15.33 1.00
N ASN A 91 -20.49 -14.37 1.86
CA ASN A 91 -19.51 -13.78 2.77
C ASN A 91 -18.88 -14.84 3.68
N GLU A 92 -19.67 -15.74 4.26
CA GLU A 92 -19.20 -16.84 5.12
C GLU A 92 -18.26 -17.78 4.37
N LEU A 93 -18.60 -18.14 3.11
CA LEU A 93 -17.73 -18.95 2.24
C LEU A 93 -16.40 -18.24 1.94
N PHE A 94 -16.45 -16.94 1.62
CA PHE A 94 -15.25 -16.15 1.37
C PHE A 94 -14.43 -15.93 2.64
N GLU A 95 -15.08 -15.80 3.79
CA GLU A 95 -14.44 -15.63 5.09
C GLU A 95 -13.75 -16.91 5.54
N GLY A 96 -14.35 -18.08 5.31
CA GLY A 96 -13.68 -19.37 5.51
C GLY A 96 -12.41 -19.48 4.68
N LYS A 97 -12.47 -19.14 3.38
CA LYS A 97 -11.29 -19.12 2.51
C LYS A 97 -10.25 -18.08 2.92
N ARG A 98 -10.68 -16.89 3.33
CA ARG A 98 -9.81 -15.82 3.83
C ARG A 98 -9.12 -16.23 5.12
N ARG A 99 -9.84 -16.90 6.03
CA ARG A 99 -9.33 -17.44 7.28
C ARG A 99 -8.29 -18.52 7.01
N GLN A 100 -8.56 -19.46 6.10
CA GLN A 100 -7.58 -20.47 5.68
C GLN A 100 -6.31 -19.83 5.09
N MET A 101 -6.46 -18.82 4.23
CA MET A 101 -5.30 -18.11 3.68
C MET A 101 -4.53 -17.35 4.77
N LYS A 102 -5.23 -16.74 5.73
CA LYS A 102 -4.60 -16.08 6.88
C LYS A 102 -3.84 -17.09 7.74
N GLU A 103 -4.45 -18.23 8.03
CA GLU A 103 -3.85 -19.30 8.84
C GLU A 103 -2.65 -19.95 8.16
N ASP A 104 -2.70 -20.18 6.84
CA ASP A 104 -1.55 -20.67 6.06
C ASP A 104 -0.39 -19.66 6.09
N LEU A 105 -0.69 -18.37 5.91
CA LEU A 105 0.31 -17.29 6.05
C LEU A 105 0.90 -17.25 7.45
N GLU A 106 0.08 -17.27 8.50
CA GLU A 106 0.53 -17.26 9.90
C GLU A 106 1.32 -18.53 10.25
N ALA A 107 0.96 -19.70 9.73
CA ALA A 107 1.70 -20.95 9.93
C ALA A 107 3.07 -20.88 9.26
N ARG A 108 3.16 -20.25 8.08
CA ARG A 108 4.39 -20.05 7.33
C ARG A 108 5.29 -18.99 7.97
N GLU A 109 4.71 -17.95 8.57
CA GLU A 109 5.44 -16.97 9.39
C GLU A 109 5.91 -17.61 10.70
N ARG A 110 5.07 -18.39 11.38
CA ARG A 110 5.44 -19.09 12.61
C ARG A 110 6.50 -20.17 12.38
N GLY A 111 6.41 -20.94 11.28
CA GLY A 111 7.41 -21.94 10.89
C GLY A 111 8.65 -21.35 10.21
N GLY A 112 8.52 -20.20 9.55
CA GLY A 112 9.62 -19.45 8.94
C GLY A 112 10.47 -18.68 9.95
N VAL A 113 9.94 -18.44 11.16
CA VAL A 113 10.72 -17.90 12.29
C VAL A 113 11.63 -18.98 12.92
N SER A 114 11.41 -20.28 12.67
CA SER A 114 12.27 -21.35 13.21
C SER A 114 13.25 -21.97 12.19
N MET A 115 13.01 -21.88 10.87
CA MET A 115 13.89 -22.51 9.87
C MET A 115 14.14 -21.61 8.63
N GLY A 116 15.02 -20.61 8.76
CA GLY A 116 15.83 -20.21 7.59
C GLY A 116 15.87 -18.75 7.17
N LEU A 117 15.64 -17.78 8.06
CA LEU A 117 16.25 -16.46 7.90
C LEU A 117 16.53 -15.83 9.26
N LYS A 118 17.66 -16.21 9.88
CA LYS A 118 18.32 -15.34 10.86
C LYS A 118 18.64 -14.05 10.13
N ARG A 119 17.75 -13.06 10.20
CA ARG A 119 18.21 -11.67 10.24
C ARG A 119 19.14 -11.61 11.46
N PRO A 120 20.41 -11.20 11.32
CA PRO A 120 21.22 -10.98 12.50
C PRO A 120 20.41 -10.03 13.38
N ARG A 121 20.24 -10.41 14.65
CA ARG A 121 19.58 -9.54 15.62
C ARG A 121 20.36 -8.23 15.58
N GLU A 122 19.69 -7.09 15.54
CA GLU A 122 20.38 -5.79 15.51
C GLU A 122 21.39 -5.66 16.68
N ASP A 123 21.12 -6.36 17.79
CA ASP A 123 22.02 -6.56 18.92
C ASP A 123 23.35 -7.27 18.57
N ASP A 124 23.33 -8.28 17.68
CA ASP A 124 24.53 -9.04 17.29
C ASP A 124 25.43 -8.20 16.38
N ALA A 125 24.83 -7.51 15.39
CA ALA A 125 25.55 -6.61 14.49
C ALA A 125 26.13 -5.38 15.24
N GLN A 126 25.39 -4.85 16.23
CA GLN A 126 25.90 -3.79 17.11
C GLN A 126 27.05 -4.28 18.00
N SER A 127 27.00 -5.53 18.47
CA SER A 127 28.07 -6.10 19.29
C SER A 127 29.37 -6.32 18.49
N GLU A 128 29.28 -6.75 17.24
CA GLU A 128 30.43 -6.93 16.35
C GLU A 128 31.07 -5.58 16.02
N VAL A 129 30.26 -4.58 15.63
CA VAL A 129 30.75 -3.22 15.35
C VAL A 129 31.38 -2.58 16.59
N GLN A 130 30.82 -2.79 17.79
CA GLN A 130 31.43 -2.32 19.04
C GLN A 130 32.77 -3.00 19.35
N GLN A 131 32.89 -4.30 19.09
CA GLN A 131 34.15 -5.03 19.26
C GLN A 131 35.20 -4.58 18.25
N GLU A 132 34.81 -4.32 17.01
CA GLU A 132 35.69 -3.78 15.97
C GLU A 132 36.15 -2.36 16.29
N LEU A 133 35.25 -1.47 16.75
CA LEU A 133 35.61 -0.13 17.23
C LEU A 133 36.59 -0.18 18.39
N ARG A 134 36.42 -1.14 19.32
CA ARG A 134 37.30 -1.32 20.47
C ARG A 134 38.68 -1.81 20.05
N LYS A 135 38.77 -2.79 19.14
CA LYS A 135 40.03 -3.25 18.58
C LYS A 135 40.76 -2.14 17.82
N LEU A 136 40.03 -1.39 16.98
CA LEU A 136 40.57 -0.26 16.23
C LEU A 136 41.07 0.86 17.15
N ALA A 137 40.35 1.13 18.25
CA ALA A 137 40.77 2.10 19.26
C ALA A 137 42.01 1.64 20.06
N GLU A 138 42.12 0.34 20.38
CA GLU A 138 43.28 -0.25 21.05
C GLU A 138 44.52 -0.25 20.14
N GLU A 139 44.34 -0.59 18.87
CA GLU A 139 45.41 -0.51 17.87
C GLU A 139 45.87 0.94 17.65
N GLY A 140 44.92 1.88 17.55
CA GLY A 140 45.22 3.31 17.47
C GLY A 140 45.92 3.87 18.71
N ARG A 141 45.59 3.38 19.92
CA ARG A 141 46.33 3.71 21.16
C ARG A 141 47.74 3.11 21.13
N LYS A 142 47.88 1.84 20.75
CA LYS A 142 49.17 1.15 20.71
C LYS A 142 50.12 1.79 19.70
N ARG A 143 49.61 2.19 18.53
CA ARG A 143 50.39 2.92 17.51
C ARG A 143 50.83 4.30 17.99
N ARG A 144 49.96 5.05 18.69
CA ARG A 144 50.33 6.34 19.30
C ARG A 144 51.31 6.19 20.45
N ALA A 145 51.15 5.19 21.29
CA ALA A 145 52.08 4.88 22.38
C ALA A 145 53.45 4.46 21.83
N ALA A 146 53.50 3.62 20.79
CA ALA A 146 54.74 3.25 20.13
C ALA A 146 55.43 4.46 19.49
N ARG A 147 54.67 5.32 18.79
CA ARG A 147 55.20 6.58 18.23
C ARG A 147 55.70 7.53 19.31
N ALA A 148 54.98 7.66 20.42
CA ALA A 148 55.39 8.48 21.56
C ALA A 148 56.61 7.91 22.28
N SER A 149 56.70 6.58 22.40
CA SER A 149 57.87 5.88 22.95
C SER A 149 59.10 6.12 22.06
N MET A 150 58.97 5.88 20.75
CA MET A 150 60.02 6.17 19.76
C MET A 150 60.41 7.64 19.78
N MET A 151 59.45 8.58 19.83
CA MET A 151 59.75 10.00 19.96
C MET A 151 60.47 10.33 21.27
N SER A 152 60.07 9.73 22.40
CA SER A 152 60.74 9.94 23.69
C SER A 152 62.14 9.33 23.74
N GLU A 153 62.36 8.23 23.03
CA GLU A 153 63.65 7.56 22.90
C GLU A 153 64.58 8.38 22.01
N ASN A 154 64.09 8.86 20.86
CA ASN A 154 64.79 9.82 20.01
C ASN A 154 65.11 11.12 20.76
N ILE A 155 64.18 11.70 21.53
CA ILE A 155 64.43 12.90 22.34
C ILE A 155 65.45 12.64 23.45
N LYS A 156 65.46 11.45 24.07
CA LYS A 156 66.50 11.07 25.05
C LYS A 156 67.88 10.91 24.41
N LEU A 157 67.95 10.42 23.18
CA LEU A 157 69.18 10.32 22.41
C LEU A 157 69.67 11.71 21.95
N ASP A 158 68.76 12.60 21.56
CA ASP A 158 69.07 13.98 21.15
C ASP A 158 69.48 14.87 22.35
N THR A 159 68.89 14.65 23.53
CA THR A 159 69.25 15.37 24.77
C THR A 159 70.54 14.85 25.43
N ALA A 160 70.95 13.62 25.14
CA ALA A 160 72.27 13.09 25.50
C ALA A 160 73.39 13.57 24.57
N SER A 161 73.05 14.18 23.42
CA SER A 161 74.00 14.65 22.40
C SER A 161 73.73 16.11 21.99
N SER A 162 73.69 17.04 22.95
CA SER A 162 73.91 18.47 22.65
C SER A 162 74.68 19.18 23.76
N PRO A 163 75.88 19.73 23.50
CA PRO A 163 76.57 20.67 24.38
C PRO A 163 76.05 22.12 24.20
N ALA A 164 76.20 22.94 25.24
CA ALA A 164 75.76 24.34 25.37
C ALA A 164 76.26 25.30 24.25
N PRO A 165 75.66 26.51 24.09
CA PRO A 165 75.72 27.29 22.84
C PRO A 165 76.81 28.38 22.79
N ALA A 166 77.38 28.65 21.60
CA ALA A 166 78.00 29.94 21.18
C ALA A 166 78.37 29.97 19.66
N PRO A 167 78.54 31.16 19.02
CA PRO A 167 78.29 31.46 17.57
C PRO A 167 79.60 31.71 16.75
N PRO A 168 79.63 32.39 15.56
CA PRO A 168 78.95 32.20 14.27
C PRO A 168 79.91 32.07 13.03
N SER A 169 79.48 31.35 11.98
CA SER A 169 79.76 31.59 10.53
C SER A 169 81.22 31.41 10.00
N PRO A 170 81.55 31.42 8.67
CA PRO A 170 80.77 31.17 7.44
C PRO A 170 81.50 30.31 6.34
N LYS A 171 80.75 29.94 5.28
CA LYS A 171 81.17 29.57 3.89
C LYS A 171 81.83 28.19 3.65
N LYS A 172 81.18 27.36 2.81
CA LYS A 172 81.41 27.38 1.35
C LYS A 172 80.36 26.56 0.59
N LYS A 173 79.87 27.19 -0.47
CA LYS A 173 79.03 26.66 -1.53
C LYS A 173 79.79 25.53 -2.25
N GLN A 174 79.10 24.46 -2.61
CA GLN A 174 79.13 23.94 -3.98
C GLN A 174 77.92 23.03 -4.23
N SER A 175 77.40 23.23 -5.43
CA SER A 175 76.08 22.89 -5.93
C SER A 175 76.20 21.71 -6.92
N PRO A 176 75.18 21.41 -7.74
CA PRO A 176 74.45 20.16 -7.69
C PRO A 176 74.82 19.24 -8.85
N ARG A 177 74.45 17.96 -8.81
CA ARG A 177 74.31 17.18 -10.04
C ARG A 177 73.22 16.13 -9.93
N ASP A 178 72.28 16.29 -10.86
CA ASP A 178 71.10 15.51 -11.14
C ASP A 178 71.34 14.02 -11.33
N LYS A 179 70.33 13.20 -10.99
CA LYS A 179 69.54 12.44 -12.00
C LYS A 179 68.37 11.69 -11.37
N THR A 180 67.17 12.21 -11.63
CA THR A 180 65.98 11.53 -12.15
C THR A 180 65.62 10.14 -11.61
N LYS A 181 64.48 10.04 -10.91
CA LYS A 181 63.52 8.93 -11.03
C LYS A 181 62.12 9.35 -10.55
N THR A 182 61.23 9.44 -11.54
CA THR A 182 59.83 8.98 -11.54
C THR A 182 58.88 9.49 -10.45
N ALA A 183 58.01 10.40 -10.89
CA ALA A 183 56.74 10.73 -10.27
C ALA A 183 55.80 9.51 -10.17
N LEU A 184 55.12 9.40 -9.03
CA LEU A 184 53.70 9.05 -8.91
C LEU A 184 53.29 9.44 -7.50
N GLU A 185 52.66 10.61 -7.46
CA GLU A 185 52.18 11.32 -6.28
C GLU A 185 50.85 10.67 -5.86
N GLU A 186 50.83 9.99 -4.71
CA GLU A 186 49.60 9.51 -4.09
C GLU A 186 48.81 10.71 -3.55
N GLN A 187 47.83 11.16 -4.33
CA GLN A 187 46.75 12.05 -3.89
C GLN A 187 45.50 11.19 -3.62
N PRO A 188 44.63 11.61 -2.68
CA PRO A 188 43.82 10.72 -1.84
C PRO A 188 42.63 10.11 -2.59
N GLU A 189 42.31 8.84 -2.32
CA GLU A 189 41.13 8.14 -2.83
C GLU A 189 39.77 8.74 -2.37
N GLU A 190 39.80 9.85 -1.63
CA GLU A 190 38.62 10.60 -1.18
C GLU A 190 37.88 11.26 -2.38
N ASP A 191 38.61 11.70 -3.42
CA ASP A 191 38.01 12.39 -4.58
C ASP A 191 37.14 11.47 -5.45
N ASP A 192 37.49 10.18 -5.56
CA ASP A 192 36.74 9.22 -6.39
C ASP A 192 35.42 8.80 -5.74
N VAL A 193 35.40 8.70 -4.41
CA VAL A 193 34.17 8.46 -3.63
C VAL A 193 33.23 9.65 -3.79
N GLU A 194 33.73 10.88 -3.59
CA GLU A 194 32.92 12.08 -3.77
C GLU A 194 32.39 12.24 -5.20
N ARG A 195 33.20 11.89 -6.19
CA ARG A 195 32.82 11.88 -7.60
C ARG A 195 31.73 10.86 -7.89
N LEU A 196 31.82 9.66 -7.31
CA LEU A 196 30.81 8.61 -7.43
C LEU A 196 29.50 9.02 -6.73
N GLU A 197 29.58 9.59 -5.54
CA GLU A 197 28.41 10.11 -4.81
C GLU A 197 27.69 11.21 -5.60
N ARG A 198 28.46 12.14 -6.19
CA ARG A 198 27.91 13.21 -7.03
C ARG A 198 27.19 12.64 -8.25
N ARG A 199 27.77 11.61 -8.89
CA ARG A 199 27.17 10.91 -10.04
C ARG A 199 25.89 10.15 -9.66
N ILE A 200 25.84 9.57 -8.46
CA ILE A 200 24.64 8.88 -7.93
C ILE A 200 23.52 9.89 -7.64
N ARG A 201 23.83 11.03 -7.00
CA ARG A 201 22.85 12.10 -6.74
C ARG A 201 22.30 12.69 -8.04
N GLU A 202 23.17 13.00 -8.99
CA GLU A 202 22.77 13.54 -10.30
C GLU A 202 21.87 12.55 -11.07
N ALA A 203 22.20 11.25 -11.05
CA ALA A 203 21.39 10.21 -11.67
C ALA A 203 20.02 10.05 -10.98
N ALA A 204 19.96 10.21 -9.65
CA ALA A 204 18.71 10.18 -8.88
C ALA A 204 17.83 11.40 -9.20
N GLU A 205 18.41 12.60 -9.26
CA GLU A 205 17.72 13.83 -9.62
C GLU A 205 17.22 13.82 -11.07
N ALA A 206 18.02 13.32 -12.01
CA ALA A 206 17.61 13.16 -13.41
C ALA A 206 16.42 12.20 -13.54
N LYS A 207 16.42 11.10 -12.78
CA LYS A 207 15.27 10.17 -12.71
C LYS A 207 14.05 10.84 -12.07
N ALA A 208 14.23 11.66 -11.04
CA ALA A 208 13.14 12.40 -10.40
C ALA A 208 12.52 13.44 -11.34
N LYS A 209 13.35 14.22 -12.06
CA LYS A 209 12.91 15.18 -13.08
C LYS A 209 12.12 14.49 -14.21
N ARG A 210 12.62 13.37 -14.74
CA ARG A 210 11.89 12.58 -15.76
C ARG A 210 10.54 12.04 -15.26
N LYS A 211 10.46 11.64 -13.98
CA LYS A 211 9.18 11.22 -13.38
C LYS A 211 8.24 12.40 -13.17
N ALA A 212 8.74 13.55 -12.72
CA ALA A 212 7.96 14.77 -12.54
C ALA A 212 7.42 15.30 -13.88
N GLU A 213 8.24 15.30 -14.94
CA GLU A 213 7.83 15.68 -16.29
C GLU A 213 6.76 14.74 -16.84
N LYS A 214 6.94 13.41 -16.70
CA LYS A 214 5.90 12.45 -17.07
C LYS A 214 4.60 12.65 -16.29
N LYS A 215 4.70 13.00 -15.00
CA LYS A 215 3.53 13.30 -14.16
C LYS A 215 2.83 14.58 -14.61
N ALA A 216 3.58 15.64 -14.92
CA ALA A 216 3.05 16.90 -15.44
C ALA A 216 2.37 16.72 -16.81
N ARG A 217 2.98 15.93 -17.71
CA ARG A 217 2.39 15.58 -19.02
C ARG A 217 1.14 14.70 -18.87
N LYS A 218 1.09 13.83 -17.86
CA LYS A 218 -0.08 12.98 -17.54
C LYS A 218 -1.22 13.77 -16.88
N SER A 219 -0.90 14.81 -16.10
CA SER A 219 -1.89 15.64 -15.40
C SER A 219 -2.49 16.76 -16.25
N GLY A 220 -2.16 16.85 -17.55
CA GLY A 220 -2.90 17.71 -18.50
C GLY A 220 -2.84 19.22 -18.22
N ILE A 221 -1.82 19.70 -17.51
CA ILE A 221 -1.58 21.14 -17.32
C ILE A 221 -0.34 21.51 -18.13
N PHE A 222 -0.58 22.12 -19.29
CA PHE A 222 0.44 22.65 -20.19
C PHE A 222 0.24 24.16 -20.28
N VAL A 223 1.21 24.91 -19.76
CA VAL A 223 1.50 26.29 -20.18
C VAL A 223 3.02 26.40 -20.29
N PRO A 224 3.60 26.58 -21.49
CA PRO A 224 4.96 27.04 -21.64
C PRO A 224 4.96 28.57 -21.65
N ALA A 225 5.83 29.19 -20.85
CA ALA A 225 6.29 30.55 -21.11
C ALA A 225 7.58 30.45 -21.94
N ASP A 226 7.68 31.33 -22.95
CA ASP A 226 8.84 31.60 -23.84
C ASP A 226 8.86 30.97 -25.25
N SER A 227 7.99 31.53 -26.14
CA SER A 227 8.23 31.98 -27.56
C SER A 227 8.71 30.99 -28.68
N PRO A 228 8.66 31.33 -30.00
CA PRO A 228 7.82 32.31 -30.74
C PRO A 228 7.12 31.75 -32.02
N SER A 229 6.01 32.40 -32.36
CA SER A 229 5.52 32.78 -33.71
C SER A 229 6.18 32.20 -34.97
N VAL A 230 5.44 31.34 -35.68
CA VAL A 230 5.36 31.23 -37.16
C VAL A 230 4.07 30.43 -37.45
N GLY A 231 3.17 30.74 -38.37
CA GLY A 231 3.05 31.71 -39.45
C GLY A 231 1.86 31.19 -40.27
N SER A 232 0.88 32.06 -40.51
CA SER A 232 -0.36 31.79 -41.23
C SER A 232 -0.15 31.28 -42.67
N ALA A 233 -0.98 30.32 -43.12
CA ALA A 233 -1.37 30.23 -44.53
C ALA A 233 -2.67 29.43 -44.71
N SER A 234 -3.74 30.16 -45.03
CA SER A 234 -5.03 29.71 -45.57
C SER A 234 -4.92 29.35 -47.06
N GLY A 235 -5.61 28.29 -47.52
CA GLY A 235 -5.91 28.10 -48.95
C GLY A 235 -6.42 26.68 -49.31
N PRO A 236 -7.26 26.51 -50.36
CA PRO A 236 -8.51 25.75 -50.21
C PRO A 236 -8.60 24.39 -50.95
N LYS A 237 -9.54 23.58 -50.43
CA LYS A 237 -10.43 22.58 -51.05
C LYS A 237 -10.18 22.17 -52.52
N LEU A 238 -9.90 20.89 -52.73
CA LEU A 238 -10.10 20.18 -54.01
C LEU A 238 -10.71 18.81 -53.74
N ALA A 239 -11.77 18.53 -54.47
CA ALA A 239 -12.47 17.26 -54.53
C ALA A 239 -11.74 16.27 -55.45
N ASP A 240 -12.24 15.04 -55.41
CA ASP A 240 -12.24 14.02 -56.46
C ASP A 240 -11.23 12.86 -56.41
N ARG A 241 -11.86 11.67 -56.38
CA ARG A 241 -11.59 10.42 -57.11
C ARG A 241 -11.22 9.19 -56.28
N ASP A 242 -12.26 8.38 -56.14
CA ASP A 242 -12.29 6.92 -56.16
C ASP A 242 -11.12 6.28 -56.92
N THR A 243 -10.43 5.34 -56.27
CA THR A 243 -9.98 4.05 -56.84
C THR A 243 -9.13 3.28 -55.82
N ALA A 244 -9.77 2.43 -55.00
CA ALA A 244 -9.09 1.29 -54.39
C ALA A 244 -10.13 0.23 -53.97
N THR A 245 -10.27 -0.76 -54.85
CA THR A 245 -10.90 -2.07 -54.71
C THR A 245 -10.87 -2.70 -53.31
N PRO A 246 -12.02 -3.18 -52.76
CA PRO A 246 -12.02 -4.06 -51.61
C PRO A 246 -11.84 -5.52 -52.04
N ILE A 247 -10.70 -6.13 -51.71
CA ILE A 247 -10.45 -7.56 -51.88
C ILE A 247 -11.35 -8.34 -50.90
N LYS A 248 -12.45 -8.90 -51.42
CA LYS A 248 -13.28 -9.91 -50.74
C LYS A 248 -12.50 -11.22 -50.67
N ARG A 249 -12.19 -11.68 -49.45
CA ARG A 249 -11.77 -13.07 -49.20
C ARG A 249 -13.02 -13.97 -49.22
N PRO A 250 -13.03 -15.10 -49.95
CA PRO A 250 -14.16 -16.01 -49.92
C PRO A 250 -14.15 -16.86 -48.63
N ASP A 251 -15.27 -16.86 -47.92
CA ASP A 251 -15.55 -17.74 -46.78
C ASP A 251 -15.75 -19.19 -47.27
N ILE A 252 -14.75 -20.05 -47.07
CA ILE A 252 -14.75 -21.47 -47.50
C ILE A 252 -15.31 -22.43 -46.43
N PHE A 253 -16.02 -21.95 -45.41
CA PHE A 253 -16.66 -22.86 -44.44
C PHE A 253 -18.14 -22.56 -44.27
N LYS A 254 -18.92 -23.03 -45.25
CA LYS A 254 -20.35 -23.28 -45.11
C LYS A 254 -20.61 -24.75 -45.44
N GLY A 255 -20.94 -25.50 -44.40
CA GLY A 255 -21.58 -26.80 -44.52
C GLY A 255 -20.69 -27.97 -44.11
N LEU A 256 -20.80 -28.39 -42.85
CA LEU A 256 -20.97 -29.81 -42.52
C LEU A 256 -21.61 -29.92 -41.13
N LYS A 257 -22.88 -30.38 -41.12
CA LYS A 257 -23.53 -30.98 -39.96
C LYS A 257 -23.18 -32.47 -39.99
N ALA A 258 -22.74 -33.04 -38.86
CA ALA A 258 -23.01 -34.41 -38.42
C ALA A 258 -22.26 -34.71 -37.10
N ASP A 259 -23.06 -34.83 -36.03
CA ASP A 259 -23.10 -35.82 -34.94
C ASP A 259 -21.86 -36.46 -34.27
N GLU A 260 -22.06 -36.64 -32.96
CA GLU A 260 -21.56 -37.68 -32.03
C GLU A 260 -20.14 -37.60 -31.40
N LYS A 261 -20.16 -37.38 -30.07
CA LYS A 261 -19.26 -37.87 -28.99
C LYS A 261 -17.77 -37.50 -29.02
N SER A 262 -17.36 -36.62 -28.09
CA SER A 262 -16.48 -36.98 -26.94
C SER A 262 -15.89 -35.76 -26.21
N SER A 263 -15.94 -35.83 -24.88
CA SER A 263 -14.98 -35.26 -23.91
C SER A 263 -14.29 -33.93 -24.22
N ALA A 264 -14.83 -32.83 -23.72
CA ALA A 264 -14.01 -31.69 -23.27
C ALA A 264 -14.79 -30.84 -22.26
N SER A 265 -14.51 -31.04 -20.97
CA SER A 265 -14.93 -30.14 -19.91
C SER A 265 -14.52 -28.70 -20.25
N PRO A 266 -15.40 -27.69 -20.12
CA PRO A 266 -14.99 -26.31 -20.32
C PRO A 266 -13.96 -25.93 -19.25
N LYS A 267 -12.72 -25.70 -19.67
CA LYS A 267 -11.68 -25.10 -18.81
C LYS A 267 -12.10 -23.66 -18.56
N PHE A 268 -12.84 -23.45 -17.48
CA PHE A 268 -13.18 -22.12 -16.99
C PHE A 268 -11.90 -21.49 -16.42
N SER A 269 -11.15 -20.77 -17.25
CA SER A 269 -10.04 -19.94 -16.79
C SER A 269 -10.63 -18.70 -16.11
N PHE A 270 -11.02 -18.84 -14.85
CA PHE A 270 -11.19 -17.69 -13.97
C PHE A 270 -9.79 -17.13 -13.69
N SER A 271 -9.32 -16.25 -14.58
CA SER A 271 -8.30 -15.28 -14.19
C SER A 271 -9.02 -14.24 -13.34
N PRO A 272 -8.78 -14.16 -12.02
CA PRO A 272 -9.25 -13.02 -11.27
C PRO A 272 -8.49 -11.82 -11.83
N SER A 273 -9.13 -11.03 -12.68
CA SER A 273 -8.75 -9.65 -12.87
C SER A 273 -8.96 -8.99 -11.51
N THR A 274 -7.92 -9.04 -10.67
CA THR A 274 -7.88 -8.29 -9.43
C THR A 274 -8.07 -6.83 -9.82
N PRO A 275 -9.07 -6.13 -9.27
CA PRO A 275 -9.03 -4.67 -9.33
C PRO A 275 -7.68 -4.29 -8.72
N LYS A 276 -6.96 -3.40 -9.41
CA LYS A 276 -5.68 -2.85 -8.95
C LYS A 276 -5.95 -2.03 -7.69
N ASN A 277 -6.19 -2.72 -6.58
CA ASN A 277 -6.15 -2.14 -5.25
C ASN A 277 -4.67 -1.94 -5.00
N ASP A 278 -4.22 -0.69 -5.19
CA ASP A 278 -2.86 -0.25 -4.95
C ASP A 278 -2.55 -0.41 -3.45
N PHE A 279 -2.24 -1.63 -3.04
CA PHE A 279 -1.87 -1.98 -1.66
C PHE A 279 -0.69 -1.14 -1.18
N SER A 280 0.19 -0.75 -2.10
CA SER A 280 1.27 0.21 -1.85
C SER A 280 0.76 1.61 -1.48
N ALA A 281 -0.31 2.09 -2.11
CA ALA A 281 -0.93 3.37 -1.81
C ALA A 281 -1.67 3.32 -0.46
N THR A 282 -2.32 2.20 -0.13
CA THR A 282 -2.96 2.02 1.18
C THR A 282 -1.92 1.93 2.30
N MET A 283 -0.82 1.21 2.09
CA MET A 283 0.28 1.14 3.06
C MET A 283 1.01 2.47 3.23
N ALA A 284 1.17 3.25 2.15
CA ALA A 284 1.73 4.60 2.22
C ALA A 284 0.84 5.54 3.03
N ARG A 285 -0.49 5.45 2.85
CA ARG A 285 -1.46 6.22 3.63
C ARG A 285 -1.43 5.84 5.11
N LEU A 286 -1.30 4.55 5.43
CA LEU A 286 -1.23 4.06 6.80
C LEU A 286 0.06 4.53 7.51
N LYS A 287 1.22 4.42 6.84
CA LYS A 287 2.50 4.93 7.37
C LYS A 287 2.52 6.45 7.53
N ALA A 288 1.87 7.19 6.63
CA ALA A 288 1.76 8.64 6.76
C ALA A 288 0.91 9.05 7.97
N ALA A 289 -0.17 8.31 8.23
CA ALA A 289 -1.02 8.54 9.40
C ALA A 289 -0.30 8.21 10.72
N GLU A 290 0.48 7.12 10.76
CA GLU A 290 1.33 6.80 11.92
C GLU A 290 2.40 7.86 12.17
N LYS A 291 3.05 8.33 11.10
CA LYS A 291 4.02 9.43 11.21
C LYS A 291 3.40 10.70 11.77
N GLN A 292 2.20 11.07 11.31
CA GLN A 292 1.50 12.25 11.81
C GLN A 292 1.14 12.13 13.29
N ARG A 293 0.71 10.96 13.75
CA ARG A 293 0.45 10.72 15.18
C ARG A 293 1.68 10.89 16.05
N LEU A 294 2.82 10.33 15.61
CA LEU A 294 4.08 10.47 16.34
C LEU A 294 4.54 11.93 16.38
N GLU A 295 4.37 12.66 15.27
CA GLU A 295 4.72 14.08 15.20
C GLU A 295 3.80 14.94 16.09
N GLU A 296 2.51 14.62 16.18
CA GLU A 296 1.58 15.26 17.12
C GLU A 296 1.93 14.95 18.58
N GLU A 297 2.32 13.71 18.89
CA GLU A 297 2.74 13.29 20.23
C GLU A 297 4.04 14.00 20.67
N ILE A 298 5.04 14.08 19.78
CA ILE A 298 6.27 14.85 20.03
C ILE A 298 5.94 16.32 20.26
N ARG A 299 5.08 16.91 19.42
CA ARG A 299 4.68 18.32 19.55
C ARG A 299 3.94 18.61 20.87
N GLN A 300 3.13 17.66 21.35
CA GLN A 300 2.48 17.77 22.65
C GLN A 300 3.50 17.72 23.79
N GLN A 301 4.45 16.76 23.75
CA GLN A 301 5.53 16.66 24.72
C GLN A 301 6.40 17.92 24.75
N GLU A 302 6.76 18.47 23.59
CA GLU A 302 7.50 19.74 23.51
C GLU A 302 6.72 20.91 24.11
N SER A 303 5.39 20.95 23.92
CA SER A 303 4.55 22.01 24.51
C SER A 303 4.35 21.87 26.03
N GLU A 304 4.42 20.65 26.56
CA GLU A 304 4.36 20.37 27.99
C GLU A 304 5.69 20.66 28.69
N VAL A 305 6.82 20.39 28.03
CA VAL A 305 8.17 20.71 28.55
C VAL A 305 8.48 22.21 28.50
N ALA A 306 7.81 22.97 27.62
CA ALA A 306 7.96 24.41 27.49
C ALA A 306 7.09 25.25 28.47
N LYS A 307 6.24 24.60 29.29
CA LYS A 307 5.44 25.23 30.35
C LYS A 307 6.09 25.05 31.71
#